data_AF-A0A7V4SZN6-F1
#
_entry.id   AF-A0A7V4SZN6-F1
#
_cell.length_a   1.000
_cell.length_b   1.000
_cell.length_c   1.000
_cell.angle_alpha   90.00
_cell.angle_beta   90.00
_cell.angle_gamma   90.00
#
_symmetry.space_group_name_H-M   'P 1'
#
loop_
_entity.id
_entity.type
_entity.pdbx_description
1 polymer ?
#
loop_
_entity_poly.entity_id
_entity_poly.type
_entity_poly.pdbx_seq_one_letter_code
_entity_poly.pdbx_strand_id
1 'polypeptide(L)'
;LEKDYLANYLGKAGNNKILRSATYFIKNNKGEIIGMLCINQDLTNILGIKHFFDEMVESVFPKQPNVQEPNYPEHFSVSLNDLLLTIFNEIFASTNITPERMTLEEKISIVQKLNAKGVFLLKGAVAEVAKYLGTSEATIYRYLKNNKKSLV
;
A
#
# COMPACT_ATOMS: atom_id res chain seq x y z
N LEU A 1 -26.66 -10.62 -3.55
CA LEU A 1 -25.57 -9.61 -3.53
C LEU A 1 -26.19 -8.24 -3.33
N GLU A 2 -25.83 -7.52 -2.27
CA GLU A 2 -26.36 -6.16 -1.99
C GLU A 2 -25.82 -5.10 -2.98
N LYS A 3 -24.74 -5.37 -3.70
CA LYS A 3 -24.10 -4.41 -4.62
C LYS A 3 -24.46 -4.68 -6.08
N ASP A 4 -24.75 -3.61 -6.82
CA ASP A 4 -25.11 -3.63 -8.25
C ASP A 4 -23.90 -3.67 -9.20
N TYR A 5 -22.69 -3.49 -8.68
CA TYR A 5 -21.47 -3.50 -9.48
C TYR A 5 -20.21 -3.81 -8.64
N LEU A 6 -19.14 -4.15 -9.35
CA LEU A 6 -17.75 -4.20 -8.88
C LEU A 6 -16.95 -3.28 -9.79
N ALA A 7 -16.25 -2.28 -9.27
CA ALA A 7 -15.48 -1.35 -10.09
C ALA A 7 -14.07 -1.15 -9.56
N ASN A 8 -13.18 -0.70 -10.44
CA ASN A 8 -11.79 -0.34 -10.11
C ASN A 8 -10.93 -1.50 -9.59
N TYR A 9 -11.19 -2.73 -10.03
CA TYR A 9 -10.34 -3.87 -9.72
C TYR A 9 -9.36 -4.16 -10.86
N LEU A 10 -8.25 -4.84 -10.55
CA LEU A 10 -7.27 -5.24 -11.54
C LEU A 10 -7.73 -6.52 -12.25
N GLY A 11 -7.68 -6.50 -13.57
CA GLY A 11 -7.88 -7.66 -14.44
C GLY A 11 -6.62 -8.02 -15.19
N LYS A 12 -6.56 -9.25 -15.72
CA LYS A 12 -5.55 -9.69 -16.67
C LYS A 12 -6.23 -10.14 -17.97
N ALA A 13 -5.78 -9.59 -19.09
CA ALA A 13 -6.18 -10.08 -20.41
C ALA A 13 -5.41 -11.35 -20.79
N GLY A 14 -5.89 -12.11 -21.78
CA GLY A 14 -5.24 -13.35 -22.27
C GLY A 14 -3.83 -13.16 -22.83
N ASN A 15 -3.45 -11.94 -23.19
CA ASN A 15 -2.08 -11.56 -23.59
C ASN A 15 -1.26 -10.98 -22.41
N ASN A 16 -1.64 -11.30 -21.18
CA ASN A 16 -0.98 -10.89 -19.94
C ASN A 16 -0.97 -9.37 -19.68
N LYS A 17 -1.75 -8.59 -20.42
CA LYS A 17 -1.93 -7.15 -20.17
C LYS A 17 -2.69 -6.89 -18.88
N ILE A 18 -2.25 -5.88 -18.14
CA ILE A 18 -2.90 -5.41 -16.92
C ILE A 18 -4.05 -4.48 -17.29
N LEU A 19 -5.23 -4.75 -16.73
CA LEU A 19 -6.45 -4.00 -16.96
C LEU A 19 -6.95 -3.35 -15.67
N ARG A 20 -7.54 -2.16 -15.78
CA ARG A 20 -8.48 -1.64 -14.79
C ARG A 20 -9.89 -2.01 -15.24
N SER A 21 -10.61 -2.73 -14.41
CA SER A 21 -11.86 -3.36 -14.79
C SER A 21 -13.03 -2.92 -13.91
N ALA A 22 -14.23 -2.99 -14.48
CA ALA A 22 -15.50 -2.86 -13.79
C ALA A 22 -16.52 -3.85 -14.38
N THR A 23 -17.39 -4.38 -13.53
CA THR A 23 -18.50 -5.28 -13.85
C THR A 23 -19.76 -4.70 -13.24
N TYR A 24 -20.75 -4.39 -14.08
CA TYR A 24 -22.07 -3.94 -13.67
C TYR A 24 -23.08 -5.06 -13.90
N PHE A 25 -23.89 -5.37 -12.89
CA PHE A 25 -24.90 -6.42 -13.00
C PHE A 25 -26.17 -5.87 -13.62
N ILE A 26 -26.64 -6.52 -14.68
CA ILE A 26 -27.92 -6.21 -15.31
C ILE A 26 -28.98 -7.09 -14.63
N LYS A 27 -29.98 -6.46 -14.01
CA LYS A 27 -31.05 -7.15 -13.29
C LYS A 27 -32.38 -7.02 -14.02
N ASN A 28 -33.21 -8.04 -13.95
CA ASN A 28 -34.60 -7.96 -14.44
C ASN A 28 -35.52 -7.26 -13.42
N ASN A 29 -36.80 -7.13 -13.74
CA ASN A 29 -37.80 -6.49 -12.87
C ASN A 29 -38.06 -7.24 -11.54
N LYS A 30 -37.57 -8.48 -11.41
CA LYS A 30 -37.63 -9.28 -10.17
C LYS A 30 -36.35 -9.15 -9.34
N GLY A 31 -35.37 -8.36 -9.79
CA GLY A 31 -34.07 -8.18 -9.12
C GLY A 31 -33.05 -9.29 -9.41
N GLU A 32 -33.36 -10.23 -10.31
CA GLU A 32 -32.48 -11.34 -10.67
C GLU A 32 -31.44 -10.88 -11.68
N ILE A 33 -30.17 -11.28 -11.50
CA ILE A 33 -29.09 -10.95 -12.42
C ILE A 33 -29.27 -11.77 -13.71
N ILE A 34 -29.45 -11.07 -14.83
CA ILE A 34 -29.63 -11.66 -16.16
C ILE A 34 -28.45 -11.41 -17.09
N GLY A 35 -27.46 -10.63 -16.65
CA GLY A 35 -26.26 -10.35 -17.42
C GLY A 35 -25.28 -9.45 -16.69
N MET A 36 -24.17 -9.16 -17.37
CA MET A 36 -23.13 -8.27 -16.87
C MET A 36 -22.54 -7.41 -17.98
N LEU A 37 -22.34 -6.13 -17.70
CA LEU A 37 -21.55 -5.21 -18.53
C LEU A 37 -20.15 -5.11 -17.95
N CYS A 38 -19.15 -5.53 -18.73
CA CYS A 38 -17.74 -5.41 -18.33
C CYS A 38 -17.07 -4.25 -19.05
N ILE A 39 -16.45 -3.36 -18.29
CA ILE A 39 -15.60 -2.28 -18.80
C ILE A 39 -14.16 -2.64 -18.44
N ASN A 40 -13.29 -2.75 -19.43
CA ASN A 40 -11.89 -3.14 -19.26
C ASN A 40 -10.99 -2.11 -19.93
N GLN A 41 -10.17 -1.42 -19.14
CA GLN A 41 -9.23 -0.42 -19.62
C GLN A 41 -7.81 -0.98 -19.58
N ASP A 42 -7.15 -1.02 -20.74
CA ASP A 42 -5.73 -1.38 -20.85
C ASP A 42 -4.85 -0.33 -20.17
N LEU A 43 -4.02 -0.76 -19.21
CA LEU A 43 -3.12 0.11 -18.47
C LEU A 43 -1.71 0.17 -19.05
N THR A 44 -1.41 -0.56 -20.13
CA THR A 44 -0.05 -0.68 -20.70
C THR A 44 0.62 0.68 -20.88
N ASN A 45 -0.05 1.63 -21.54
CA ASN A 45 0.54 2.95 -21.83
C ASN A 45 0.70 3.79 -20.56
N ILE A 46 -0.24 3.70 -19.61
CA ILE A 46 -0.20 4.44 -18.34
C ILE A 46 0.98 3.94 -17.50
N LEU A 47 1.19 2.63 -17.45
CA LEU A 47 2.33 2.02 -16.77
C LEU A 47 3.66 2.37 -17.46
N GLY A 48 3.67 2.45 -18.79
CA GLY A 48 4.84 2.93 -19.55
C GLY A 48 5.20 4.37 -19.20
N ILE A 49 4.22 5.27 -19.11
CA ILE A 49 4.45 6.67 -18.70
C ILE A 49 4.96 6.74 -17.26
N LYS A 50 4.37 5.97 -16.34
CA LYS A 50 4.87 5.88 -14.95
C LYS A 50 6.33 5.46 -14.94
N HIS A 51 6.68 4.41 -15.66
CA HIS A 51 8.04 3.90 -15.72
C HIS A 51 9.02 4.95 -16.26
N PHE A 52 8.65 5.66 -17.33
CA PHE A 52 9.45 6.76 -17.86
C PHE A 52 9.70 7.87 -16.83
N PHE A 53 8.67 8.25 -16.06
CA PHE A 53 8.84 9.23 -14.98
C PHE A 53 9.72 8.69 -13.85
N ASP A 54 9.58 7.41 -13.48
CA ASP A 54 10.43 6.78 -12.48
C ASP A 54 11.90 6.83 -12.91
N GLU A 55 12.21 6.47 -14.15
CA GLU A 55 13.57 6.55 -14.73
C GLU A 55 14.12 7.97 -14.70
N MET A 56 13.31 8.96 -15.08
CA MET A 56 13.72 10.37 -15.06
C MET A 56 14.01 10.85 -13.64
N VAL A 57 13.17 10.50 -12.66
CA VAL A 57 13.39 10.84 -11.25
C VAL A 57 14.66 10.17 -10.71
N GLU A 58 14.89 8.89 -11.03
CA GLU A 58 16.11 8.18 -10.66
C GLU A 58 17.37 8.81 -11.28
N SER A 59 17.26 9.38 -12.48
CA SER A 59 18.38 10.07 -13.13
C SER A 59 18.77 11.38 -12.42
N VAL A 60 17.80 12.08 -11.82
CA VAL A 60 18.01 13.35 -11.11
C VAL A 60 18.38 13.12 -9.64
N PHE A 61 17.83 12.08 -9.03
CA PHE A 61 18.07 11.67 -7.64
C PHE A 61 18.64 10.25 -7.63
N PRO A 62 19.93 10.07 -8.02
CA PRO A 62 20.53 8.75 -8.09
C PRO A 62 20.43 8.08 -6.72
N LYS A 63 19.80 6.90 -6.69
CA LYS A 63 19.79 6.04 -5.51
C LYS A 63 21.25 5.79 -5.12
N GLN A 64 21.60 6.06 -3.85
CA GLN A 64 22.91 5.66 -3.33
C GLN A 64 23.09 4.15 -3.58
N PRO A 65 24.29 3.70 -3.97
CA PRO A 65 24.49 2.30 -4.30
C PRO A 65 24.18 1.46 -3.08
N ASN A 66 23.11 0.65 -3.18
CA ASN A 66 22.95 -0.48 -2.28
C ASN A 66 24.17 -1.36 -2.47
N VAL A 67 24.93 -1.53 -1.40
CA VAL A 67 25.97 -2.55 -1.28
C VAL A 67 25.38 -3.87 -1.79
N GLN A 68 26.08 -4.47 -2.74
CA GLN A 68 25.72 -5.74 -3.36
C GLN A 68 25.45 -6.79 -2.28
N GLU A 69 24.25 -7.37 -2.25
CA GLU A 69 24.07 -8.73 -1.72
C GLU A 69 23.72 -9.68 -2.87
N PRO A 70 24.24 -10.92 -2.81
CA PRO A 70 24.36 -11.79 -3.97
C PRO A 70 23.03 -12.40 -4.39
N ASN A 71 22.97 -12.65 -5.69
CA ASN A 71 21.92 -13.31 -6.46
C ASN A 71 21.35 -14.58 -5.75
N TYR A 72 20.11 -14.51 -5.28
CA TYR A 72 19.25 -15.68 -5.08
C TYR A 72 17.90 -15.41 -5.77
N PRO A 73 17.39 -16.33 -6.60
CA PRO A 73 16.14 -16.12 -7.31
C PRO A 73 14.98 -16.52 -6.40
N GLU A 74 14.51 -15.58 -5.58
CA GLU A 74 13.18 -15.67 -5.00
C GLU A 74 12.35 -14.46 -5.41
N HIS A 75 11.46 -14.72 -6.35
CA HIS A 75 10.37 -13.84 -6.76
C HIS A 75 9.41 -13.63 -5.57
N PHE A 76 9.71 -12.65 -4.72
CA PHE A 76 8.75 -12.03 -3.80
C PHE A 76 8.77 -10.51 -4.02
N SER A 77 8.42 -10.10 -5.23
CA SER A 77 8.34 -8.71 -5.67
C SER A 77 6.90 -8.20 -5.71
N VAL A 78 6.20 -8.30 -4.59
CA VAL A 78 5.51 -7.11 -4.09
C VAL A 78 6.58 -6.48 -3.20
N SER A 79 7.25 -5.43 -3.70
CA SER A 79 8.35 -4.80 -2.99
C SER A 79 7.92 -4.55 -1.54
N LEU A 80 8.75 -4.88 -0.55
CA LEU A 80 8.45 -4.63 0.86
C LEU A 80 7.95 -3.19 1.08
N ASN A 81 8.43 -2.25 0.27
CA ASN A 81 7.96 -0.87 0.25
C ASN A 81 6.51 -0.71 -0.20
N ASP A 82 6.03 -1.50 -1.17
CA ASP A 82 4.64 -1.47 -1.64
C ASP A 82 3.68 -2.08 -0.61
N LEU A 83 4.11 -3.13 0.10
CA LEU A 83 3.34 -3.72 1.19
C LEU A 83 3.25 -2.74 2.38
N LEU A 84 4.37 -2.12 2.74
CA LEU A 84 4.40 -1.07 3.76
C LEU A 84 3.51 0.11 3.35
N LEU A 85 3.59 0.58 2.10
CA LEU A 85 2.73 1.64 1.56
C LEU A 85 1.24 1.28 1.64
N THR A 86 0.89 0.03 1.35
CA THR A 86 -0.51 -0.44 1.43
C THR A 86 -1.01 -0.45 2.86
N ILE A 87 -0.21 -0.99 3.79
CA ILE A 87 -0.56 -1.03 5.23
C ILE A 87 -0.64 0.40 5.81
N PHE A 88 0.27 1.28 5.40
CA PHE A 88 0.23 2.69 5.73
C PHE A 88 -1.04 3.34 5.21
N ASN A 89 -1.37 3.20 3.93
CA ASN A 89 -2.58 3.76 3.35
C ASN A 89 -3.85 3.25 4.05
N GLU A 90 -3.93 1.99 4.45
CA GLU A 90 -5.06 1.45 5.21
C GLU A 90 -5.19 2.05 6.62
N ILE A 91 -4.08 2.14 7.36
CA ILE A 91 -4.10 2.67 8.73
C ILE A 91 -4.36 4.18 8.69
N PHE A 92 -3.82 4.88 7.69
CA PHE A 92 -3.87 6.34 7.61
C PHE A 92 -5.09 6.90 6.89
N ALA A 93 -5.77 6.13 6.02
CA ALA A 93 -7.10 6.51 5.52
C ALA A 93 -8.12 6.67 6.65
N SER A 94 -7.88 6.04 7.81
CA SER A 94 -8.71 6.19 9.01
C SER A 94 -8.37 7.42 9.87
N THR A 95 -7.21 8.05 9.64
CA THR A 95 -6.70 9.19 10.40
C THR A 95 -6.41 10.33 9.43
N ASN A 96 -7.39 11.20 9.18
CA ASN A 96 -7.31 12.29 8.17
C ASN A 96 -6.36 13.45 8.58
N ILE A 97 -5.19 13.12 9.15
CA ILE A 97 -4.24 14.01 9.83
C ILE A 97 -2.84 13.72 9.30
N THR A 98 -2.11 14.76 8.85
CA THR A 98 -0.75 14.62 8.34
C THR A 98 0.25 14.41 9.48
N PRO A 99 1.41 13.73 9.26
CA PRO A 99 2.39 13.45 10.32
C PRO A 99 2.88 14.68 11.11
N GLU A 100 2.88 15.86 10.50
CA GLU A 100 3.27 17.12 11.12
C GLU A 100 2.20 17.64 12.10
N ARG A 101 0.94 17.27 11.88
CA ARG A 101 -0.21 17.67 12.70
C ARG A 101 -0.61 16.63 13.74
N MET A 102 0.00 15.45 13.70
CA MET A 102 -0.27 14.38 14.66
C MET A 102 0.30 14.74 16.04
N THR A 103 -0.54 14.59 17.05
CA THR A 103 -0.16 14.57 18.45
C THR A 103 0.76 13.38 18.75
N LEU A 104 1.45 13.44 19.89
CA LEU A 104 2.31 12.36 20.35
C LEU A 104 1.51 11.05 20.54
N GLU A 105 0.31 11.16 21.09
CA GLU A 105 -0.61 10.05 21.33
C GLU A 105 -1.04 9.36 20.03
N GLU A 106 -1.30 10.14 18.98
CA GLU A 106 -1.65 9.62 17.66
C GLU A 106 -0.46 8.88 17.02
N LYS A 107 0.75 9.45 17.10
CA LYS A 107 1.98 8.79 16.61
C LYS A 107 2.23 7.47 17.32
N ILE A 108 2.04 7.42 18.64
CA ILE A 108 2.17 6.17 19.43
C ILE A 108 1.10 5.15 19.02
N SER A 109 -0.16 5.57 18.88
CA SER A 109 -1.28 4.71 18.48
C SER A 109 -1.05 4.06 17.11
N ILE A 110 -0.55 4.84 16.14
CA ILE A 110 -0.17 4.36 14.82
C ILE A 110 0.93 3.30 14.91
N VAL A 111 2.01 3.57 15.66
CA VAL A 111 3.11 2.62 15.82
C VAL A 111 2.62 1.32 16.47
N GLN A 112 1.72 1.38 17.44
CA GLN A 112 1.13 0.19 18.05
C GLN A 112 0.26 -0.61 17.06
N LYS A 113 -0.55 0.06 16.23
CA LYS A 113 -1.35 -0.61 15.18
C LYS A 113 -0.47 -1.30 14.15
N LEU A 114 0.61 -0.64 13.72
CA LEU A 114 1.60 -1.23 12.80
C LEU A 114 2.26 -2.45 13.42
N ASN A 115 2.61 -2.39 14.71
CA ASN A 115 3.18 -3.51 15.45
C ASN A 115 2.21 -4.69 15.54
N ALA A 116 0.94 -4.44 15.84
CA ALA A 116 -0.10 -5.47 15.90
C ALA A 116 -0.33 -6.15 14.55
N LYS A 117 -0.14 -5.44 13.44
CA LYS A 117 -0.18 -6.00 12.07
C LYS A 117 1.12 -6.71 11.66
N GLY A 118 2.12 -6.82 12.54
CA GLY A 118 3.38 -7.49 12.25
C GLY A 118 4.33 -6.71 11.33
N VAL A 119 4.11 -5.41 11.13
CA VAL A 119 4.92 -4.57 10.21
C VAL A 119 6.40 -4.58 10.59
N PHE A 120 6.72 -4.54 11.88
CA PHE A 120 8.10 -4.52 12.35
C PHE A 120 8.81 -5.89 12.31
N LEU A 121 8.13 -6.95 11.86
CA LEU A 121 8.79 -8.22 11.50
C LEU A 121 9.56 -8.09 10.18
N LEU A 122 9.26 -7.07 9.37
CA LEU A 122 9.92 -6.79 8.11
C LEU A 122 11.22 -6.01 8.34
N LYS A 123 12.33 -6.52 7.78
CA LYS A 123 13.64 -5.85 7.83
C LYS A 123 13.53 -4.46 7.19
N GLY A 124 13.95 -3.43 7.90
CA GLY A 124 13.91 -2.03 7.43
C GLY A 124 12.61 -1.26 7.71
N ALA A 125 11.56 -1.91 8.22
CA ALA A 125 10.29 -1.22 8.51
C ALA A 125 10.42 -0.08 9.53
N VAL A 126 11.31 -0.22 10.52
CA VAL A 126 11.55 0.83 11.54
C VAL A 126 12.03 2.14 10.90
N ALA A 127 12.97 2.04 9.94
CA ALA A 127 13.51 3.20 9.23
C ALA A 127 12.44 3.92 8.39
N GLU A 128 11.60 3.16 7.69
CA GLU A 128 10.53 3.74 6.86
C GLU A 128 9.42 4.38 7.70
N VAL A 129 9.00 3.74 8.80
CA VAL A 129 8.03 4.35 9.73
C VAL A 129 8.59 5.63 10.34
N ALA A 130 9.88 5.65 10.71
CA ALA A 130 10.54 6.81 11.28
C ALA A 130 10.54 8.00 10.29
N LYS A 131 10.95 7.75 9.05
CA LYS A 131 10.94 8.73 7.96
C LYS A 131 9.54 9.31 7.73
N TYR A 132 8.52 8.46 7.68
CA TYR A 132 7.14 8.89 7.44
C TYR A 132 6.54 9.70 8.60
N LEU A 133 6.82 9.32 9.85
CA LEU A 133 6.33 10.05 11.03
C LEU A 133 7.14 11.31 11.37
N GLY A 134 8.17 11.63 10.57
CA GLY A 134 9.08 12.75 10.81
C GLY A 134 9.84 12.59 12.12
N THR A 135 10.32 11.39 12.43
CA THR A 135 10.98 11.07 13.69
C THR A 135 12.19 10.16 13.50
N SER A 136 12.93 9.86 14.58
CA SER A 136 14.08 8.96 14.55
C SER A 136 13.69 7.51 14.80
N GLU A 137 14.48 6.56 14.31
CA GLU A 137 14.30 5.13 14.62
C GLU A 137 14.27 4.86 16.14
N ALA A 138 15.13 5.55 16.90
CA ALA A 138 15.13 5.50 18.35
C ALA A 138 13.78 5.92 18.97
N THR A 139 13.08 6.86 18.34
CA THR A 139 11.73 7.27 18.75
C THR A 139 10.68 6.22 18.42
N ILE A 140 10.80 5.52 17.28
CA ILE A 140 9.93 4.39 16.96
C ILE A 140 10.09 3.26 17.99
N TYR A 141 11.33 2.89 18.34
CA TYR A 141 11.57 1.91 19.41
C TYR A 141 11.01 2.37 20.76
N ARG A 142 11.07 3.67 21.07
CA ARG A 142 10.43 4.25 22.27
C ARG A 142 8.91 4.09 22.22
N TYR A 143 8.28 4.32 21.08
CA TYR A 143 6.83 4.14 20.91
C TYR A 143 6.41 2.66 20.97
N LEU A 144 7.23 1.75 20.46
CA LEU A 144 7.04 0.31 20.60
C LEU A 144 7.15 -0.16 22.06
N LYS A 145 8.06 0.44 22.82
CA LYS A 145 8.25 0.15 24.26
C LYS A 145 7.17 0.77 25.14
N ASN A 146 6.49 1.81 24.67
CA ASN A 146 5.31 2.39 25.32
C ASN A 146 4.13 1.42 25.23
N ASN A 147 4.19 0.32 25.98
CA ASN A 147 3.02 -0.42 26.37
C ASN A 147 2.22 0.47 27.32
N LYS A 148 1.14 1.09 26.83
CA LYS A 148 0.07 1.45 27.74
C LYS A 148 -0.40 0.14 28.39
N LYS A 149 0.05 -0.10 29.61
CA LYS A 149 -0.69 -0.90 30.58
C LYS A 149 -2.09 -0.26 30.69
N SER A 150 -3.06 -0.78 29.97
CA SER A 150 -4.39 -0.97 30.54
C SER A 150 -4.39 -2.44 30.99
N LEU A 151 -4.08 -2.78 32.24
CA LEU A 151 -4.91 -2.61 33.44
C LEU A 151 -6.34 -3.10 33.21
N VAL A 152 -6.57 -4.31 33.75
CA VAL A 152 -7.79 -4.90 34.32
C VAL A 152 -9.00 -5.05 33.42
#